data_AF-A0A920QWA1-F1
#
_entry.id   AF-A0A920QWA1-F1
#
_cell.length_a   1.000
_cell.length_b   1.000
_cell.length_c   1.000
_cell.angle_alpha   90.00
_cell.angle_beta   90.00
_cell.angle_gamma   90.00
#
_symmetry.space_group_name_H-M   'P 1'
#
loop_
_entity.id
_entity.type
_entity.pdbx_description
1 polymer ?
#
loop_
_entity_poly.entity_id
_entity_poly.type
_entity_poly.pdbx_seq_one_letter_code
_entity_poly.pdbx_strand_id
1 'polypeptide(L)'
;MSLNGLERGAFPTPVQLADVGEEKLRQMGIGFRSKNINIVANLVAEKKFNPNKLRTLTYENCLQSLTSLPGIGDKVANCIMLFAIDKIEAFPVDVWIERIIKENYLSDPKVSKTVIRSWAQENFGPYAGYANHYLFHSTRTSET
;
A
#
# COMPACT_ATOMS: atom_id res chain seq x y z
N MET A 1 23.30 -0.42 14.55
CA MET A 1 23.29 -1.83 14.98
C MET A 1 24.30 -2.53 14.11
N SER A 2 25.36 -3.07 14.70
CA SER A 2 26.39 -3.79 13.95
C SER A 2 25.96 -5.23 13.71
N LEU A 3 25.91 -5.63 12.45
CA LEU A 3 25.65 -7.00 12.00
C LEU A 3 26.76 -7.40 11.03
N ASN A 4 27.55 -8.41 11.39
CA ASN A 4 28.73 -8.85 10.64
C ASN A 4 29.72 -7.71 10.33
N GLY A 5 29.93 -6.80 11.30
CA GLY A 5 30.82 -5.64 11.14
C GLY A 5 30.27 -4.50 10.28
N LEU A 6 29.02 -4.61 9.80
CA LEU A 6 28.33 -3.55 9.06
C LEU A 6 27.36 -2.82 9.99
N GLU A 7 27.49 -1.50 10.07
CA GLU A 7 26.49 -0.66 10.74
C GLU A 7 25.22 -0.57 9.91
N ARG A 8 24.09 -0.88 10.56
CA ARG A 8 22.75 -0.77 9.99
C ARG A 8 21.86 0.09 10.87
N GLY A 9 21.07 0.95 10.22
CA GLY A 9 19.97 1.69 10.84
C GLY A 9 18.66 0.91 10.75
N ALA A 10 17.83 1.00 11.79
CA ALA A 10 16.43 0.59 11.69
C ALA A 10 15.64 1.58 10.83
N PHE A 11 14.43 1.19 10.42
CA PHE A 11 13.52 2.14 9.78
C PHE A 11 13.20 3.30 10.74
N PRO A 12 13.19 4.57 10.28
CA PRO A 12 12.98 5.71 11.14
C PRO A 12 11.57 5.70 11.75
N THR A 13 11.46 6.22 12.97
CA THR A 13 10.16 6.45 13.62
C THR A 13 9.40 7.59 12.93
N PRO A 14 8.07 7.67 13.07
CA PRO A 14 7.29 8.80 12.56
C PRO A 14 7.77 10.16 13.08
N VAL A 15 8.22 10.23 14.34
CA VAL A 15 8.80 11.45 14.93
C VAL A 15 10.08 11.85 14.21
N GLN A 16 11.02 10.92 14.00
CA GLN A 16 12.25 11.19 13.26
C GLN A 16 11.96 11.63 11.82
N LEU A 17 10.96 11.05 11.15
CA LEU A 17 10.56 11.48 9.80
C LEU A 17 9.94 12.89 9.79
N ALA A 18 9.15 13.23 10.81
CA ALA A 18 8.57 14.57 10.96
C ALA A 18 9.65 15.62 11.23
N ASP A 19 10.61 15.32 12.11
CA ASP A 19 11.70 16.23 12.50
C ASP A 19 12.67 16.54 11.34
N VAL A 20 12.86 15.58 10.43
CA VAL A 20 13.70 15.78 9.22
C VAL A 20 13.09 16.83 8.30
N GLY A 21 11.77 16.89 8.18
CA GLY A 21 11.05 17.84 7.35
C GLY A 21 11.08 17.52 5.85
N GLU A 22 10.17 18.14 5.08
CA GLU A 22 9.99 17.87 3.65
C GLU A 22 11.26 18.10 2.81
N GLU A 23 11.98 19.20 3.06
CA GLU A 23 13.11 19.60 2.22
C GLU A 23 14.25 18.57 2.28
N LYS A 24 14.61 18.12 3.48
CA LYS A 24 15.64 17.09 3.65
C LYS A 24 15.19 15.75 3.09
N LEU A 25 13.91 15.36 3.28
CA LEU A 25 13.34 14.17 2.63
C LEU A 25 13.49 14.25 1.11
N ARG A 26 13.28 15.44 0.52
CA ARG A 26 13.45 15.65 -0.93
C ARG A 26 14.91 15.52 -1.37
N GLN A 27 15.85 16.05 -0.59
CA GLN A 27 17.30 15.92 -0.82
C GLN A 27 17.76 14.45 -0.74
N MET A 28 17.06 13.58 -0.02
CA MET A 28 17.31 12.13 0.05
C MET A 28 16.81 11.35 -1.18
N GLY A 29 16.30 12.01 -2.23
CA GLY A 29 15.85 11.36 -3.46
C GLY A 29 14.40 10.88 -3.46
N ILE A 30 13.61 11.21 -2.44
CA ILE A 30 12.19 10.84 -2.35
C ILE A 30 11.32 11.60 -3.37
N GLY A 31 11.80 12.75 -3.86
CA GLY A 31 11.16 13.54 -4.90
C GLY A 31 9.83 14.15 -4.45
N PHE A 32 8.82 14.16 -5.33
CA PHE A 32 7.53 14.80 -5.05
C PHE A 32 6.76 14.16 -3.87
N ARG A 33 7.07 12.92 -3.51
CA ARG A 33 6.42 12.20 -2.40
C ARG A 33 6.83 12.72 -1.02
N SER A 34 7.91 13.49 -0.94
CA SER A 34 8.46 14.03 0.32
C SER A 34 7.42 14.82 1.09
N LYS A 35 6.60 15.62 0.39
CA LYS A 35 5.49 16.38 0.97
C LYS A 35 4.50 15.48 1.69
N ASN A 36 4.04 14.42 1.01
CA ASN A 36 3.03 13.51 1.54
C ASN A 36 3.58 12.73 2.75
N ILE A 37 4.82 12.24 2.66
CA ILE A 37 5.48 11.53 3.76
C ILE A 37 5.63 12.46 4.97
N ASN A 38 6.09 13.70 4.77
CA ASN A 38 6.22 14.67 5.86
C ASN A 38 4.88 14.95 6.54
N ILE A 39 3.80 15.17 5.77
CA ILE A 39 2.47 15.41 6.33
C ILE A 39 1.99 14.20 7.16
N VAL A 40 2.07 12.99 6.61
CA VAL A 40 1.60 11.78 7.31
C VAL A 40 2.45 11.48 8.54
N ALA A 41 3.78 11.69 8.47
CA ALA A 41 4.67 11.54 9.62
C ALA A 41 4.28 12.48 10.77
N ASN A 42 4.01 13.76 10.47
CA ASN A 42 3.52 14.73 11.46
C ASN A 42 2.17 14.32 12.05
N LEU A 43 1.20 13.89 11.24
CA LEU A 43 -0.10 13.41 11.73
C LEU A 43 0.04 12.26 12.73
N VAL A 44 0.97 11.34 12.49
CA VAL A 44 1.24 10.22 13.40
C VAL A 44 2.01 10.67 14.63
N ALA A 45 3.05 11.49 14.48
CA ALA A 45 3.85 12.01 15.58
C ALA A 45 3.00 12.83 16.56
N GLU A 46 2.07 13.64 16.04
CA GLU A 46 1.11 14.45 16.81
C GLU A 46 -0.10 13.65 17.31
N LYS A 47 -0.13 12.32 17.08
CA LYS A 47 -1.23 11.41 17.46
C LYS A 47 -2.60 11.76 16.85
N LYS A 48 -2.64 12.60 15.80
CA LYS A 48 -3.84 12.92 15.01
C LYS A 48 -4.27 11.76 14.12
N PHE A 49 -3.33 10.88 13.76
CA PHE A 49 -3.60 9.61 13.10
C PHE A 49 -2.90 8.48 13.85
N ASN A 50 -3.61 7.37 14.12
CA ASN A 50 -3.03 6.21 14.80
C ASN A 50 -3.16 4.96 13.92
N PRO A 51 -2.08 4.53 13.24
CA PRO A 51 -2.08 3.35 12.37
C PRO A 51 -2.49 2.06 13.10
N ASN A 52 -2.20 1.94 14.40
CA ASN A 52 -2.51 0.73 15.17
C ASN A 52 -4.02 0.50 15.32
N LYS A 53 -4.83 1.56 15.24
CA LYS A 53 -6.30 1.44 15.28
C LYS A 53 -6.87 0.85 14.00
N LEU A 54 -6.13 0.85 12.88
CA LEU A 54 -6.65 0.37 11.61
C LEU A 54 -6.98 -1.13 11.64
N ARG A 55 -6.21 -1.95 12.37
CA ARG A 55 -6.47 -3.41 12.46
C ARG A 55 -7.88 -3.74 12.98
N THR A 56 -8.43 -2.89 13.86
CA THR A 56 -9.75 -3.12 14.48
C THR A 56 -10.91 -2.61 13.63
N LEU A 57 -10.64 -1.87 12.55
CA LEU A 57 -11.68 -1.35 11.66
C LEU A 57 -12.11 -2.41 10.64
N THR A 58 -13.29 -2.23 10.04
CA THR A 58 -13.70 -2.98 8.86
C THR A 58 -12.84 -2.59 7.65
N TYR A 59 -12.78 -3.44 6.62
CA TYR A 59 -12.07 -3.13 5.38
C TYR A 59 -12.45 -1.75 4.80
N GLU A 60 -13.75 -1.45 4.70
CA GLU A 60 -14.21 -0.18 4.14
C GLU A 60 -13.80 1.03 4.98
N ASN A 61 -13.86 0.91 6.31
CA ASN A 61 -13.41 1.97 7.20
C ASN A 61 -11.88 2.15 7.15
N CYS A 62 -11.11 1.06 6.99
CA CYS A 62 -9.67 1.14 6.74
C CYS A 62 -9.38 1.87 5.43
N LEU A 63 -10.05 1.48 4.35
CA LEU A 63 -9.87 2.07 3.03
C LEU A 63 -10.15 3.57 3.09
N GLN A 64 -11.32 3.97 3.59
CA GLN A 64 -11.71 5.37 3.71
C GLN A 64 -10.70 6.16 4.56
N SER A 65 -10.29 5.60 5.70
CA SER A 65 -9.32 6.25 6.59
C SER A 65 -7.93 6.38 5.98
N LEU A 66 -7.50 5.43 5.15
CA LEU A 66 -6.20 5.48 4.48
C LEU A 66 -6.23 6.43 3.28
N THR A 67 -7.30 6.40 2.48
CA THR A 67 -7.41 7.24 1.28
C THR A 67 -7.68 8.71 1.57
N SER A 68 -8.02 9.07 2.81
CA SER A 68 -8.09 10.46 3.26
C SER A 68 -6.71 11.09 3.48
N LEU A 69 -5.65 10.27 3.60
CA LEU A 69 -4.28 10.74 3.76
C LEU A 69 -3.67 11.13 2.41
N PRO A 70 -2.87 12.22 2.37
CA PRO A 70 -2.27 12.68 1.13
C PRO A 70 -1.32 11.63 0.54
N GLY A 71 -1.45 11.36 -0.76
CA GLY A 71 -0.60 10.42 -1.48
C GLY A 71 -0.97 8.95 -1.31
N ILE A 72 -2.03 8.62 -0.59
CA ILE A 72 -2.55 7.27 -0.46
C ILE A 72 -3.83 7.16 -1.30
N GLY A 73 -3.72 6.54 -2.47
CA GLY A 73 -4.88 6.17 -3.29
C GLY A 73 -5.30 4.72 -3.05
N ASP A 74 -6.37 4.29 -3.73
CA ASP A 74 -6.98 2.96 -3.58
C ASP A 74 -5.96 1.81 -3.58
N LYS A 75 -5.07 1.75 -4.58
CA LYS A 75 -4.00 0.73 -4.67
C LYS A 75 -3.10 0.73 -3.44
N VAL A 76 -2.64 1.90 -3.00
CA VAL A 76 -1.68 2.03 -1.87
C VAL A 76 -2.39 1.66 -0.56
N ALA A 77 -3.63 2.09 -0.37
CA ALA A 77 -4.43 1.71 0.78
C ALA A 77 -4.59 0.18 0.86
N ASN A 78 -4.92 -0.48 -0.27
CA ASN A 78 -5.01 -1.94 -0.34
C ASN A 78 -3.67 -2.63 -0.03
N CYS A 79 -2.52 -2.09 -0.48
CA CYS A 79 -1.21 -2.62 -0.09
C CYS A 79 -0.97 -2.52 1.42
N ILE A 80 -1.29 -1.39 2.04
CA ILE A 80 -1.16 -1.22 3.50
C ILE A 80 -2.07 -2.21 4.23
N MET A 81 -3.33 -2.31 3.79
CA MET A 81 -4.32 -3.23 4.32
C MET A 81 -3.85 -4.68 4.30
N LEU A 82 -3.34 -5.14 3.16
CA LEU A 82 -2.88 -6.52 2.97
C LEU A 82 -1.56 -6.81 3.69
N PHE A 83 -0.56 -5.93 3.58
CA PHE A 83 0.81 -6.25 4.00
C PHE A 83 1.11 -5.87 5.45
N ALA A 84 0.34 -4.94 6.03
CA ALA A 84 0.68 -4.35 7.32
C ALA A 84 -0.41 -4.48 8.38
N ILE A 85 -1.69 -4.73 8.04
CA ILE A 85 -2.79 -4.74 9.01
C ILE A 85 -3.80 -5.90 8.84
N ASP A 86 -3.36 -7.01 8.25
CA ASP A 86 -4.03 -8.32 8.18
C ASP A 86 -5.42 -8.34 7.50
N LYS A 87 -5.69 -7.42 6.58
CA LYS A 87 -6.89 -7.46 5.73
C LYS A 87 -6.63 -8.32 4.52
N ILE A 88 -6.70 -9.64 4.71
CA ILE A 88 -6.42 -10.65 3.68
C ILE A 88 -7.37 -10.57 2.48
N GLU A 89 -8.54 -9.95 2.65
CA GLU A 89 -9.50 -9.67 1.60
C GLU A 89 -9.13 -8.46 0.73
N ALA A 90 -8.09 -7.69 1.07
CA ALA A 90 -7.67 -6.53 0.28
C ALA A 90 -7.02 -6.95 -1.04
N PHE A 91 -7.29 -6.20 -2.11
CA PHE A 91 -6.83 -6.53 -3.47
C PHE A 91 -6.17 -5.31 -4.16
N PRO A 92 -4.85 -5.13 -4.02
CA PRO A 92 -4.17 -4.01 -4.67
C PRO A 92 -4.14 -4.15 -6.20
N VAL A 93 -4.77 -3.21 -6.91
CA VAL A 93 -4.79 -3.20 -8.39
C VAL A 93 -3.76 -2.21 -8.92
N ASP A 94 -2.59 -2.71 -9.31
CA ASP A 94 -1.60 -1.94 -10.08
C ASP A 94 -1.76 -2.19 -11.60
N VAL A 95 -0.80 -1.70 -12.40
CA VAL A 95 -0.85 -1.87 -13.86
C VAL A 95 -0.64 -3.33 -14.32
N TRP A 96 0.02 -4.17 -13.52
CA TRP A 96 0.24 -5.59 -13.85
C TRP A 96 -0.97 -6.42 -13.50
N ILE A 97 -1.49 -6.25 -12.28
CA ILE A 97 -2.74 -6.90 -11.86
C ILE A 97 -3.90 -6.49 -12.76
N GLU A 98 -3.99 -5.20 -13.13
CA GLU A 98 -5.01 -4.74 -14.08
C GLU A 98 -4.94 -5.50 -15.41
N ARG A 99 -3.74 -5.67 -15.99
CA ARG A 99 -3.54 -6.44 -17.23
C ARG A 99 -3.95 -7.89 -17.06
N ILE A 100 -3.46 -8.56 -16.01
CA ILE A 100 -3.76 -9.97 -15.72
C ILE A 100 -5.27 -10.20 -15.62
N ILE A 101 -5.98 -9.33 -14.87
CA ILE A 101 -7.42 -9.49 -14.72
C ILE A 101 -8.17 -9.24 -16.02
N LYS A 102 -7.78 -8.21 -16.78
CA LYS A 102 -8.40 -7.90 -18.08
C LYS A 102 -8.17 -8.99 -19.12
N GLU A 103 -6.97 -9.56 -19.18
CA GLU A 103 -6.59 -10.58 -20.16
C GLU A 103 -7.20 -11.96 -19.83
N ASN A 104 -7.24 -12.34 -18.56
CA ASN A 104 -7.59 -13.71 -18.18
C ASN A 104 -9.02 -13.87 -17.65
N TYR A 105 -9.69 -12.80 -17.20
CA TYR A 105 -10.96 -12.93 -16.47
C TYR A 105 -12.09 -12.03 -16.97
N LEU A 106 -11.83 -10.74 -17.25
CA LEU A 106 -12.90 -9.78 -17.51
C LEU A 106 -13.07 -9.37 -18.97
N SER A 107 -12.10 -9.64 -19.85
CA SER A 107 -12.09 -9.40 -21.31
C SER A 107 -12.50 -8.00 -21.82
N ASP A 108 -12.91 -7.09 -20.95
CA ASP A 108 -13.24 -5.70 -21.26
C ASP A 108 -12.08 -4.78 -20.83
N PRO A 109 -11.39 -4.13 -21.78
CA PRO A 109 -10.26 -3.26 -21.49
C PRO A 109 -10.67 -1.97 -20.77
N LYS A 110 -11.96 -1.62 -20.73
CA LYS A 110 -12.47 -0.37 -20.15
C LYS A 110 -12.85 -0.50 -18.67
N VAL A 111 -12.81 -1.70 -18.09
CA VAL A 111 -13.11 -1.89 -16.66
C VAL A 111 -12.12 -1.08 -15.81
N SER A 112 -12.67 -0.32 -14.86
CA SER A 112 -11.89 0.50 -13.94
C SER A 112 -11.20 -0.36 -12.86
N LYS A 113 -10.12 0.16 -12.28
CA LYS A 113 -9.39 -0.53 -11.19
C LYS A 113 -10.27 -0.83 -9.98
N THR A 114 -11.20 0.07 -9.65
CA THR A 114 -12.14 -0.13 -8.56
C THR A 114 -13.07 -1.32 -8.83
N VAL A 115 -13.57 -1.45 -10.06
CA VAL A 115 -14.41 -2.59 -10.45
C VAL A 115 -13.60 -3.89 -10.47
N ILE A 116 -12.35 -3.86 -10.96
CA ILE A 116 -11.43 -5.02 -10.89
C ILE A 116 -11.23 -5.48 -9.46
N ARG A 117 -10.99 -4.54 -8.53
CA ARG A 117 -10.83 -4.83 -7.11
C ARG A 117 -12.08 -5.49 -6.55
N SER A 118 -13.26 -4.88 -6.73
CA SER A 118 -14.53 -5.45 -6.25
C SER A 118 -14.79 -6.84 -6.83
N TRP A 119 -14.62 -7.01 -8.13
CA TRP A 119 -14.72 -8.31 -8.79
C TRP A 119 -13.76 -9.34 -8.17
N ALA A 120 -12.50 -8.98 -7.93
CA ALA A 120 -11.52 -9.89 -7.37
C ALA A 120 -11.85 -10.27 -5.92
N GLN A 121 -12.37 -9.33 -5.13
CA GLN A 121 -12.83 -9.60 -3.76
C GLN A 121 -14.04 -10.53 -3.74
N GLU A 122 -14.96 -10.39 -4.69
CA GLU A 122 -16.12 -11.27 -4.84
C GLU A 122 -15.72 -12.67 -5.32
N ASN A 123 -14.79 -12.78 -6.28
CA ASN A 123 -14.42 -14.05 -6.93
C ASN A 123 -13.39 -14.87 -6.13
N PHE A 124 -12.41 -14.21 -5.51
CA PHE A 124 -11.41 -14.88 -4.67
C PHE A 124 -11.81 -14.90 -3.19
N GLY A 125 -12.87 -14.17 -2.83
CA GLY A 125 -13.43 -14.16 -1.50
C GLY A 125 -12.44 -13.68 -0.44
N PRO A 126 -12.45 -14.30 0.76
CA PRO A 126 -11.55 -13.92 1.86
C PRO A 126 -10.05 -14.01 1.54
N TYR A 127 -9.68 -14.72 0.48
CA TYR A 127 -8.27 -14.95 0.10
C TYR A 127 -7.81 -14.10 -1.08
N ALA A 128 -8.56 -13.06 -1.44
CA ALA A 128 -8.23 -12.17 -2.55
C ALA A 128 -6.79 -11.64 -2.50
N GLY A 129 -6.30 -11.26 -1.32
CA GLY A 129 -4.92 -10.80 -1.16
C GLY A 129 -3.87 -11.88 -1.45
N TYR A 130 -4.12 -13.14 -1.11
CA TYR A 130 -3.23 -14.23 -1.50
C TYR A 130 -3.28 -14.48 -3.01
N ALA A 131 -4.48 -14.49 -3.61
CA ALA A 131 -4.61 -14.59 -5.06
C ALA A 131 -3.83 -13.47 -5.77
N ASN A 132 -3.90 -12.24 -5.26
CA ASN A 132 -3.12 -11.10 -5.77
C ASN A 132 -1.62 -11.39 -5.77
N HIS A 133 -1.08 -11.92 -4.67
CA HIS A 133 0.34 -12.28 -4.57
C HIS A 133 0.76 -13.35 -5.58
N TYR A 134 -0.04 -14.41 -5.73
CA TYR A 134 0.26 -15.47 -6.69
C TYR A 134 0.24 -14.96 -8.13
N LEU A 135 -0.80 -14.20 -8.51
CA LEU A 135 -0.93 -13.59 -9.83
C LEU A 135 0.24 -12.64 -10.13
N PHE A 136 0.58 -11.76 -9.18
CA PHE A 136 1.69 -10.82 -9.34
C PHE A 136 3.02 -11.56 -9.48
N HIS A 137 3.28 -12.54 -8.61
CA HIS A 137 4.51 -13.30 -8.64
C HIS A 137 4.67 -14.07 -9.95
N SER A 138 3.65 -14.85 -10.35
CA SER A 138 3.71 -15.64 -11.59
C SER A 138 4.02 -14.76 -12.78
N THR A 139 3.36 -13.61 -12.94
CA THR A 139 3.59 -12.74 -14.09
C THR A 139 4.96 -12.05 -14.07
N ARG A 140 5.52 -11.76 -12.90
CA ARG A 140 6.83 -11.11 -12.81
C ARG A 140 8.02 -12.06 -12.93
N THR A 141 7.83 -13.33 -12.61
CA THR A 141 8.88 -14.36 -12.67
C THR A 141 8.77 -15.27 -13.89
N SER A 142 7.67 -15.22 -14.64
CA SER A 142 7.60 -15.87 -15.94
C SER A 142 8.65 -15.25 -16.87
N GLU A 143 9.67 -16.04 -17.21
CA GLU A 143 10.56 -15.75 -18.32
C GLU A 143 9.72 -15.85 -19.61
N THR A 144 9.52 -14.72 -20.27
CA THR A 144 9.14 -14.63 -21.69
C THR A 144 10.25 -13.94 -22.42
#